data_AF-A0A436CEI4-F1
#
_entry.id   AF-A0A436CEI4-F1
#
_cell.length_a   1.000
_cell.length_b   1.000
_cell.length_c   1.000
_cell.angle_alpha   90.00
_cell.angle_beta   90.00
_cell.angle_gamma   90.00
#
_symmetry.space_group_name_H-M   'P 1'
#
loop_
_entity.id
_entity.type
_entity.pdbx_description
1 polymer ?
#
loop_
_entity_poly.entity_id
_entity_poly.type
_entity_poly.pdbx_seq_one_letter_code
_entity_poly.pdbx_strand_id
1 'polypeptide(L)'
;LSADHHLLARQEISLADVAAEDYVMLTVDEARTTAARYWDAAGLSLRAVLTTSSVEAVRSLVAAGMGVTVLSDMVYRPWSLEGQRIEVRGLVEPIPTMDVGLAWSRDRSIEPAAAAFRAFMSVTMGGGG
;
A
#
# COMPACT_ATOMS: atom_id res chain seq x y z
N LEU A 1 -1.84 6.79 8.43
CA LEU A 1 -2.47 7.93 9.13
C LEU A 1 -1.40 8.62 9.98
N SER A 2 -1.48 9.95 10.18
CA SER A 2 -0.67 10.61 11.21
C SER A 2 -1.10 10.14 12.60
N ALA A 3 -0.23 10.27 13.60
CA ALA A 3 -0.47 9.79 14.97
C ALA A 3 -1.71 10.40 15.65
N ASP A 4 -2.09 11.63 15.30
CA ASP A 4 -3.23 12.35 15.89
C ASP A 4 -4.45 12.41 14.94
N HIS A 5 -4.48 11.57 13.91
CA HIS A 5 -5.56 11.59 12.91
C HIS A 5 -6.91 11.21 13.51
N HIS A 6 -7.97 12.00 13.26
CA HIS A 6 -9.28 11.79 13.89
C HIS A 6 -9.93 10.42 13.56
N LEU A 7 -9.68 9.86 12.37
CA LEU A 7 -10.14 8.51 12.01
C LEU A 7 -9.61 7.41 12.94
N LEU A 8 -8.52 7.67 13.69
CA LEU A 8 -8.01 6.72 14.68
C LEU A 8 -9.00 6.48 15.83
N ALA A 9 -9.89 7.44 16.12
CA ALA A 9 -10.91 7.30 17.15
C ALA A 9 -12.10 6.43 16.72
N ARG A 10 -12.23 6.11 15.42
CA ARG A 10 -13.32 5.26 14.91
C ARG A 10 -13.01 3.79 15.16
N GLN A 11 -14.05 3.00 15.47
CA GLN A 11 -13.92 1.55 15.59
C GLN A 11 -13.59 0.89 14.25
N GLU A 12 -14.28 1.35 13.20
CA GLU A 12 -14.11 0.87 11.83
C GLU A 12 -13.92 2.07 10.90
N ILE A 13 -13.16 1.87 9.83
CA ILE A 13 -12.89 2.89 8.80
C ILE A 13 -13.30 2.30 7.46
N SER A 14 -14.20 2.97 6.77
CA SER A 14 -14.65 2.60 5.43
C SER A 14 -13.86 3.32 4.34
N LEU A 15 -13.95 2.83 3.10
CA LEU A 15 -13.46 3.56 1.93
C LEU A 15 -14.16 4.92 1.80
N ALA A 16 -15.44 5.03 2.15
CA ALA A 16 -16.16 6.30 2.13
C ALA A 16 -15.57 7.32 3.12
N ASP A 17 -15.16 6.88 4.32
CA ASP A 17 -14.48 7.74 5.29
C ASP A 17 -13.15 8.24 4.72
N VAL A 18 -12.37 7.36 4.07
CA VAL A 18 -11.10 7.73 3.44
C VAL A 18 -11.31 8.69 2.26
N ALA A 19 -12.39 8.51 1.48
CA ALA A 19 -12.71 9.38 0.34
C ALA A 19 -13.10 10.81 0.76
N ALA A 20 -13.51 11.00 2.01
CA ALA A 20 -13.77 12.33 2.58
C ALA A 20 -12.49 13.10 2.95
N GLU A 21 -11.34 12.41 3.03
CA GLU A 21 -10.06 13.00 3.42
C GLU A 21 -9.23 13.53 2.25
N ASP A 22 -8.25 14.36 2.58
CA ASP A 22 -7.14 14.66 1.68
C ASP A 22 -6.32 13.39 1.40
N TYR A 23 -6.14 13.05 0.12
CA TYR A 23 -5.43 11.82 -0.26
C TYR A 23 -4.04 12.11 -0.83
N VAL A 24 -3.04 11.41 -0.29
CA VAL A 24 -1.67 11.40 -0.81
C VAL A 24 -1.49 10.16 -1.70
N MET A 25 -1.43 10.40 -3.01
CA MET A 25 -1.44 9.35 -4.03
C MET A 25 -0.02 8.89 -4.38
N LEU A 26 0.20 7.57 -4.31
CA LEU A 26 1.40 6.91 -4.82
C LEU A 26 1.19 6.47 -6.28
N THR A 27 2.08 6.85 -7.20
CA THR A 27 1.97 6.56 -8.64
C THR A 27 3.01 5.62 -9.19
N VAL A 28 3.45 4.61 -8.42
CA VAL A 28 4.16 3.48 -9.05
C VAL A 28 3.24 2.81 -10.07
N ASP A 29 3.80 2.31 -11.18
CA ASP A 29 3.13 2.03 -12.47
C ASP A 29 1.80 1.26 -12.39
N GLU A 30 1.58 0.43 -11.35
CA GLU A 30 0.35 -0.32 -11.13
C GLU A 30 -0.58 0.27 -10.05
N ALA A 31 -0.08 1.13 -9.15
CA ALA A 31 -0.82 1.63 -7.99
C ALA A 31 -1.98 2.55 -8.38
N ARG A 32 -1.85 3.36 -9.44
CA ARG A 32 -2.97 4.20 -9.92
C ARG A 32 -4.09 3.35 -10.51
N THR A 33 -3.76 2.28 -11.24
CA THR A 33 -4.72 1.36 -11.86
C THR A 33 -5.38 0.47 -10.80
N THR A 34 -4.62 -0.03 -9.84
CA THR A 34 -5.13 -0.86 -8.74
C THR A 34 -5.93 -0.05 -7.73
N ALA A 35 -5.50 1.17 -7.39
CA ALA A 35 -6.30 2.08 -6.58
C ALA A 35 -7.62 2.39 -7.27
N ALA A 36 -7.59 2.82 -8.54
CA ALA A 36 -8.80 3.08 -9.31
C ALA A 36 -9.78 1.91 -9.28
N ARG A 37 -9.30 0.66 -9.35
CA ARG A 37 -10.16 -0.53 -9.35
C ARG A 37 -11.10 -0.64 -8.14
N TYR A 38 -10.61 -0.42 -6.92
CA TYR A 38 -11.49 -0.54 -5.75
C TYR A 38 -12.26 0.75 -5.46
N TRP A 39 -11.72 1.92 -5.80
CA TRP A 39 -12.45 3.19 -5.72
C TRP A 39 -13.63 3.22 -6.71
N ASP A 40 -13.40 2.84 -7.97
CA ASP A 40 -14.43 2.77 -9.01
C ASP A 40 -15.48 1.70 -8.69
N ALA A 41 -15.06 0.53 -8.19
CA ALA A 41 -16.00 -0.53 -7.78
C ALA A 41 -16.89 -0.09 -6.60
N ALA A 42 -16.37 0.76 -5.71
CA ALA A 42 -17.15 1.37 -4.63
C ALA A 42 -17.97 2.60 -5.07
N GLY A 43 -17.81 3.08 -6.30
CA GLY A 43 -18.46 4.30 -6.79
C GLY A 43 -17.95 5.57 -6.09
N LEU A 44 -16.73 5.55 -5.56
CA LEU A 44 -16.13 6.62 -4.78
C LEU A 44 -15.01 7.31 -5.58
N SER A 45 -14.83 8.60 -5.35
CA SER A 45 -13.75 9.39 -5.94
C SER A 45 -12.86 9.99 -4.87
N LEU A 46 -11.55 9.85 -5.01
CA LEU A 46 -10.57 10.44 -4.11
C LEU A 46 -10.31 11.91 -4.41
N ARG A 47 -10.10 12.71 -3.36
CA ARG A 47 -9.51 14.05 -3.45
C ARG A 47 -7.99 13.98 -3.31
N ALA A 48 -7.31 13.63 -4.40
CA ALA A 48 -5.86 13.59 -4.42
C ALA A 48 -5.26 15.00 -4.40
N VAL A 49 -4.70 15.41 -3.27
CA VAL A 49 -4.04 16.73 -3.12
C VAL A 49 -2.57 16.72 -3.47
N LEU A 50 -1.94 15.55 -3.42
CA LEU A 50 -0.56 15.36 -3.84
C LEU A 50 -0.40 13.99 -4.49
N THR A 51 0.44 13.94 -5.52
CA THR A 51 0.73 12.74 -6.29
C THR A 51 2.23 12.59 -6.44
N THR A 52 2.78 11.41 -6.11
CA THR A 52 4.23 11.15 -6.15
C THR A 52 4.52 9.67 -6.43
N SER A 53 5.65 9.36 -7.06
CA SER A 53 6.11 7.97 -7.24
C SER A 53 6.98 7.46 -6.08
N SER A 54 7.32 8.33 -5.12
CA SER A 54 8.19 7.99 -4.00
C SER A 54 7.38 7.56 -2.77
N VAL A 55 7.58 6.31 -2.34
CA VAL A 55 7.01 5.78 -1.09
C VAL A 55 7.44 6.60 0.11
N GLU A 56 8.70 7.05 0.15
CA GLU A 56 9.22 7.89 1.23
C GLU A 56 8.48 9.22 1.31
N ALA A 57 8.23 9.85 0.15
CA ALA A 57 7.52 11.11 0.11
C ALA A 57 6.08 10.96 0.63
N VAL A 58 5.38 9.89 0.24
CA VAL A 58 4.05 9.59 0.79
C VAL A 58 4.12 9.45 2.31
N ARG A 59 5.13 8.74 2.80
CA ARG A 59 5.30 8.48 4.22
C ARG A 59 5.51 9.77 5.01
N SER A 60 6.43 10.63 4.59
CA SER A 60 6.68 11.92 5.24
C SER A 60 5.44 12.81 5.24
N LEU A 61 4.70 12.87 4.13
CA LEU A 61 3.50 13.70 4.02
C LEU A 61 2.34 13.21 4.90
N VAL A 62 2.12 11.90 4.95
CA VAL A 62 1.09 11.30 5.82
C VAL A 62 1.47 11.47 7.29
N ALA A 63 2.74 11.29 7.65
CA ALA A 63 3.22 11.52 9.02
C ALA A 63 3.06 12.98 9.46
N ALA A 64 3.29 13.92 8.54
CA ALA A 64 3.06 15.34 8.75
C ALA A 64 1.58 15.75 8.77
N GLY A 65 0.64 14.82 8.54
CA GLY A 65 -0.80 15.08 8.58
C GLY A 65 -1.35 15.79 7.34
N MET A 66 -0.61 15.78 6.22
CA MET A 66 -1.05 16.40 4.95
C MET A 66 -2.16 15.61 4.25
N GLY A 67 -2.49 14.43 4.73
CA GLY A 67 -3.55 13.57 4.21
C GLY A 67 -3.37 12.12 4.62
N VAL A 68 -4.19 11.26 4.02
CA VAL A 68 -4.21 9.82 4.22
C VAL A 68 -3.77 9.08 2.96
N THR A 69 -3.47 7.79 3.10
CA THR A 69 -3.13 6.92 1.98
C THR A 69 -3.51 5.48 2.31
N VAL A 70 -3.80 4.69 1.27
CA VAL A 70 -3.98 3.24 1.34
C VAL A 70 -2.84 2.60 0.56
N LEU A 71 -2.04 1.77 1.24
CA LEU A 71 -0.85 1.12 0.69
C LEU A 71 -0.78 -0.33 1.17
N SER A 72 0.00 -1.16 0.45
CA SER A 72 0.32 -2.52 0.90
C SER A 72 1.18 -2.52 2.16
N ASP A 73 0.96 -3.48 3.06
CA ASP A 73 1.77 -3.69 4.26
C ASP A 73 3.26 -3.90 3.94
N MET A 74 3.59 -4.35 2.72
CA MET A 74 4.98 -4.51 2.28
C MET A 74 5.80 -3.21 2.39
N VAL A 75 5.15 -2.05 2.16
CA VAL A 75 5.79 -0.74 2.21
C VAL A 75 5.58 -0.01 3.54
N TYR A 76 4.79 -0.58 4.46
CA TYR A 76 4.52 0.04 5.74
C TYR A 76 5.77 0.08 6.62
N ARG A 77 6.08 1.26 7.16
CA ARG A 77 7.04 1.46 8.24
C ARG A 77 6.42 2.43 9.25
N PRO A 78 6.52 2.16 10.57
CA PRO A 78 5.85 2.96 11.61
C PRO A 78 6.44 4.36 11.81
N TRP A 79 7.57 4.67 11.16
CA TRP A 79 8.28 5.94 11.31
C TRP A 79 8.63 6.52 9.94
N SER A 80 8.41 7.83 9.77
CA SER A 80 8.96 8.59 8.65
C SER A 80 10.47 8.83 8.85
N LEU A 81 11.15 9.34 7.82
CA LEU A 81 12.57 9.69 7.91
C LEU A 81 12.82 10.82 8.93
N GLU A 82 11.82 11.66 9.17
CA GLU A 82 11.81 12.76 10.12
C GLU A 82 11.53 12.28 11.56
N GLY A 83 11.36 10.98 11.79
CA GLY A 83 11.07 10.41 13.11
C GLY A 83 9.63 10.60 13.56
N GLN A 84 8.72 10.94 12.65
CA GLN A 84 7.29 11.07 12.96
C GLN A 84 6.60 9.71 12.84
N ARG A 85 5.64 9.47 13.74
CA ARG A 85 4.94 8.18 13.82
C ARG A 85 3.79 8.10 12.83
N ILE A 86 3.58 6.91 12.28
CA ILE A 86 2.52 6.60 11.33
C ILE A 86 1.72 5.43 11.85
N GLU A 87 0.41 5.60 11.85
CA GLU A 87 -0.55 4.60 12.27
C GLU A 87 -1.19 3.91 11.05
N VAL A 88 -1.43 2.61 11.19
CA VAL A 88 -2.11 1.77 10.19
C VAL A 88 -3.42 1.25 10.76
N ARG A 89 -4.45 1.22 9.90
CA ARG A 89 -5.77 0.69 10.20
C ARG A 89 -6.26 -0.10 9.00
N GLY A 90 -6.88 -1.24 9.24
CA GLY A 90 -7.62 -1.97 8.22
C GLY A 90 -8.89 -1.23 7.80
N LEU A 91 -9.34 -1.50 6.59
CA LEU A 91 -10.62 -1.00 6.06
C LEU A 91 -11.68 -2.10 6.15
N VAL A 92 -12.95 -1.69 6.24
CA VAL A 92 -14.10 -2.61 6.25
C VAL A 92 -14.26 -3.31 4.91
N GLU A 93 -14.08 -2.58 3.82
CA GLU A 93 -14.16 -3.12 2.47
C GLU A 93 -12.95 -4.00 2.15
N PRO A 94 -13.15 -5.12 1.42
CA PRO A 94 -12.06 -5.98 1.01
C PRO A 94 -11.19 -5.26 -0.03
N ILE A 95 -9.98 -4.86 0.38
CA ILE A 95 -8.98 -4.31 -0.52
C ILE A 95 -8.22 -5.48 -1.17
N PRO A 96 -8.11 -5.54 -2.51
CA PRO A 96 -7.34 -6.58 -3.18
C PRO A 96 -5.89 -6.62 -2.67
N THR A 97 -5.36 -7.83 -2.49
CA THR A 97 -3.95 -8.02 -2.14
C THR A 97 -3.03 -7.61 -3.27
N MET A 98 -1.81 -7.22 -2.91
CA MET A 98 -0.73 -7.01 -3.87
C MET A 98 0.11 -8.29 -3.91
N ASP A 99 -0.06 -9.08 -4.98
CA ASP A 99 0.65 -10.34 -5.13
C ASP A 99 2.04 -10.11 -5.71
N VAL A 100 3.06 -10.74 -5.11
CA VAL A 100 4.44 -10.69 -5.60
C VAL A 100 4.84 -12.06 -6.12
N GLY A 101 5.31 -12.10 -7.37
CA GLY A 101 5.72 -13.32 -8.07
C GLY A 101 7.15 -13.28 -8.56
N LEU A 102 7.66 -14.45 -8.92
CA LEU A 102 8.92 -14.63 -9.64
C LEU A 102 8.62 -14.93 -11.10
N ALA A 103 9.29 -14.24 -12.03
CA ALA A 103 9.16 -14.45 -13.47
C ALA A 103 10.51 -14.75 -14.11
N TRP A 104 10.53 -15.68 -15.07
CA TRP A 104 11.70 -16.02 -15.88
C TRP A 104 11.27 -16.51 -17.26
N SER A 105 12.19 -16.49 -18.23
CA SER A 105 11.91 -16.97 -19.59
C SER A 105 11.63 -18.48 -19.59
N ARG A 106 10.59 -18.89 -20.32
CA ARG A 106 10.24 -20.31 -20.52
C ARG A 106 11.33 -21.06 -21.31
N ASP A 107 12.06 -20.35 -22.17
CA ASP A 107 13.05 -20.94 -23.08
C ASP A 107 14.43 -21.07 -22.44
N ARG A 108 14.61 -20.60 -21.21
CA ARG A 108 15.85 -20.77 -20.44
C ARG A 108 15.65 -21.74 -19.30
N SER A 109 16.51 -22.76 -19.24
CA SER A 109 16.63 -23.61 -18.05
C SER A 109 17.03 -22.75 -16.86
N ILE A 110 16.36 -22.96 -15.72
CA ILE A 110 16.68 -22.28 -14.48
C ILE A 110 18.01 -22.81 -13.94
N GLU A 111 18.99 -21.93 -13.74
CA GLU A 111 20.28 -22.31 -13.17
C GLU A 111 20.13 -22.75 -11.71
N PRO A 112 21.03 -23.61 -11.19
CA PRO A 112 20.93 -24.13 -9.82
C PRO A 112 20.77 -23.05 -8.75
N ALA A 113 21.47 -21.93 -8.86
CA ALA A 113 21.36 -20.82 -7.92
C ALA A 113 19.96 -20.15 -7.96
N ALA A 114 19.41 -19.94 -9.15
CA ALA A 114 18.06 -19.38 -9.32
C ALA A 114 16.98 -20.37 -8.85
N ALA A 115 17.18 -21.68 -9.04
CA ALA A 115 16.29 -22.71 -8.54
C ALA A 115 16.27 -22.74 -7.00
N ALA A 116 17.45 -22.65 -6.37
CA ALA A 116 17.58 -22.56 -4.93
C ALA A 116 16.88 -21.30 -4.38
N PHE A 117 17.06 -20.14 -5.03
CA PHE A 117 16.37 -18.91 -4.65
C PHE A 117 14.84 -19.03 -4.79
N ARG A 118 14.34 -19.58 -5.89
CA ARG A 118 12.90 -19.84 -6.08
C ARG A 118 12.34 -20.74 -4.99
N ALA A 119 13.02 -21.83 -4.67
CA ALA A 119 12.61 -22.75 -3.62
C ALA A 119 12.56 -22.03 -2.26
N PHE A 120 13.61 -21.26 -1.93
CA PHE A 120 13.66 -20.45 -0.71
C PHE A 120 12.47 -19.48 -0.63
N MET A 121 12.25 -18.69 -1.68
CA MET A 121 11.14 -17.71 -1.73
C MET A 121 9.77 -18.37 -1.61
N SER A 122 9.56 -19.56 -2.19
CA SER A 122 8.28 -20.27 -2.09
C SER A 122 7.96 -20.73 -0.67
N VAL A 123 8.97 -21.03 0.14
CA VAL A 123 8.81 -21.46 1.54
C VAL A 123 8.66 -20.25 2.47
N THR A 124 9.42 -19.18 2.24
CA THR A 124 9.45 -18.01 3.14
C THR A 124 8.31 -17.03 2.90
N MET A 125 7.80 -16.91 1.67
CA MET A 125 6.72 -15.98 1.32
C MET A 125 5.34 -16.65 1.24
N GLY A 126 5.26 -17.99 1.34
CA GLY A 126 4.00 -18.74 1.30
C GLY A 126 3.14 -18.68 2.58
N GLY A 127 3.38 -17.71 3.47
CA GLY A 127 2.76 -17.60 4.79
C GLY A 127 1.71 -16.48 4.97
N GLY A 128 1.39 -15.73 3.91
CA GLY A 128 0.34 -14.70 3.96
C GLY A 128 -0.95 -15.21 3.33
N GLY A 129 -1.80 -15.85 4.13
CA GLY A 129 -3.20 -16.09 3.79
C GLY A 129 -4.08 -14.93 4.24
#